data_AF-A0A5C7WLH2-F1
#
_entry.id   AF-A0A5C7WLH2-F1
#
_cell.length_a   1.000
_cell.length_b   1.000
_cell.length_c   1.000
_cell.angle_alpha   90.00
_cell.angle_beta   90.00
_cell.angle_gamma   90.00
#
_symmetry.space_group_name_H-M   'P 1'
#
loop_
_entity.id
_entity.type
_entity.pdbx_description
1 polymer ?
#
loop_
_entity_poly.entity_id
_entity_poly.type
_entity_poly.pdbx_seq_one_letter_code
_entity_poly.pdbx_strand_id
1 'polypeptide(L)'
;MASMRWSRKLPGRFFLRANHLQVVQPIVDEIGYGEALPLSLMKLSSAGGNQVRLVFVSPGPGKRTYINEQFVTYPFHVCRAYYKPNDPPSMATLCLQSTSGGIFESDRTSVSIVLEENSQARVTTAAATVVHRMEKDIAQQKVFIEAGPGSFCEYAPGPLIMFPMANLRSSLELKVDPSATVIFCDSFIAHNPNDNGETFTSLRTDVCVRNLQGEVLVRDRAFVTGETYENKTLGITGKYKAQATLMVIAQQVSADDLVTQLRAGLVAIGE
;
A
#
# COMPACT_ATOMS: atom_id res chain seq x y z
N MET A 1 19.84 19.34 4.07
CA MET A 1 20.35 18.92 2.74
C MET A 1 19.72 17.58 2.37
N ALA A 2 18.62 17.60 1.61
CA ALA A 2 18.01 16.39 1.09
C ALA A 2 18.77 15.94 -0.17
N SER A 3 19.53 14.85 -0.11
CA SER A 3 20.18 14.28 -1.28
C SER A 3 19.22 13.35 -2.00
N MET A 4 18.53 13.87 -3.01
CA MET A 4 17.78 13.07 -3.97
C MET A 4 18.80 12.60 -5.04
N ARG A 5 19.25 11.34 -4.97
CA ARG A 5 20.14 10.76 -5.99
C ARG A 5 19.30 10.34 -7.20
N TRP A 6 19.31 11.19 -8.23
CA TRP A 6 18.81 10.86 -9.56
C TRP A 6 19.98 10.34 -10.42
N SER A 7 19.86 9.14 -11.00
CA SER A 7 20.69 8.76 -12.15
C SER A 7 20.05 9.35 -13.42
N ARG A 8 20.81 10.15 -14.17
CA ARG A 8 20.39 10.85 -15.41
C ARG A 8 20.95 10.18 -16.67
N LYS A 9 20.18 10.19 -17.77
CA LYS A 9 20.52 10.73 -19.12
C LYS A 9 19.27 10.75 -20.05
N LEU A 10 18.62 11.91 -20.25
CA LEU A 10 18.50 12.76 -21.50
C LEU A 10 17.16 12.55 -22.27
N PRO A 11 16.72 13.44 -23.21
CA PRO A 11 16.38 14.88 -23.10
C PRO A 11 14.94 15.22 -23.59
N GLY A 12 14.36 16.37 -23.18
CA GLY A 12 13.31 17.07 -23.97
C GLY A 12 11.98 17.42 -23.28
N ARG A 13 11.71 18.73 -23.20
CA ARG A 13 10.46 19.47 -22.93
C ARG A 13 9.68 19.17 -21.64
N PHE A 14 9.89 20.06 -20.66
CA PHE A 14 9.10 20.18 -19.43
C PHE A 14 7.75 20.85 -19.68
N PHE A 15 6.68 20.26 -19.14
CA PHE A 15 5.49 20.98 -18.69
C PHE A 15 5.00 20.33 -17.38
N LEU A 16 4.99 21.10 -16.29
CA LEU A 16 4.45 20.70 -14.99
C LEU A 16 2.94 20.96 -14.94
N ARG A 17 2.14 19.93 -14.68
CA ARG A 17 0.78 20.08 -14.14
C ARG A 17 0.55 19.02 -13.06
N ALA A 18 0.15 19.49 -11.89
CA ALA A 18 -0.14 18.68 -10.70
C ALA A 18 -1.33 17.74 -10.96
N ASN A 19 -1.01 16.46 -11.13
CA ASN A 19 -1.82 15.23 -10.93
C ASN A 19 -0.97 14.09 -11.54
N HIS A 20 -0.04 13.53 -10.77
CA HIS A 20 0.87 12.50 -11.29
C HIS A 20 0.32 11.10 -11.04
N LEU A 21 -0.28 10.49 -12.09
CA LEU A 21 -0.13 9.05 -12.29
C LEU A 21 1.19 8.87 -13.06
N GLN A 22 2.18 8.21 -12.47
CA GLN A 22 3.44 7.91 -13.14
C GLN A 22 3.42 6.46 -13.61
N VAL A 23 3.71 6.24 -14.89
CA VAL A 23 3.99 4.91 -15.42
C VAL A 23 5.46 4.61 -15.11
N VAL A 24 5.72 3.72 -14.16
CA VAL A 24 7.06 3.22 -13.86
C VAL A 24 7.26 1.94 -14.68
N GLN A 25 8.25 1.93 -15.58
CA GLN A 25 8.65 0.72 -16.29
C GLN A 25 9.55 -0.15 -15.40
N PRO A 26 9.50 -1.49 -15.52
CA PRO A 26 10.36 -2.37 -14.75
C PRO A 26 11.84 -2.04 -14.98
N ILE A 27 12.62 -2.04 -13.89
CA ILE A 27 14.07 -1.89 -13.97
C ILE A 27 14.63 -3.24 -14.44
N VAL A 28 15.13 -3.29 -15.68
CA VAL A 28 15.80 -4.48 -16.24
C VAL A 28 17.30 -4.22 -16.19
N ASP A 29 17.92 -4.43 -15.03
CA ASP A 29 19.38 -4.50 -14.90
C ASP A 29 19.75 -5.61 -13.92
N GLU A 30 20.70 -6.47 -14.33
CA GLU A 30 21.23 -7.60 -13.55
C GLU A 30 21.83 -7.13 -12.22
N ILE A 31 21.18 -7.47 -11.11
CA ILE A 31 21.75 -7.33 -9.76
C ILE A 31 21.70 -8.70 -9.09
N GLY A 32 22.87 -9.16 -8.65
CA GLY A 32 23.19 -10.52 -8.25
C GLY A 32 22.23 -11.17 -7.24
N TYR A 33 22.07 -12.47 -7.47
CA TYR A 33 21.26 -13.42 -6.70
C TYR A 33 21.70 -13.49 -5.23
N GLY A 34 20.80 -13.12 -4.33
CA GLY A 34 20.72 -13.68 -2.99
C GLY A 34 19.49 -14.58 -2.92
N GLU A 35 19.63 -15.81 -2.43
CA GLU A 35 18.52 -16.76 -2.30
C GLU A 35 17.34 -16.13 -1.54
N ALA A 36 16.23 -15.90 -2.25
CA ALA A 36 14.97 -15.53 -1.65
C ALA A 36 14.27 -16.79 -1.16
N LEU A 37 14.15 -16.95 0.16
CA LEU A 37 13.23 -17.94 0.73
C LEU A 37 11.80 -17.66 0.22
N PRO A 38 10.98 -18.69 -0.02
CA PRO A 38 9.56 -18.50 -0.32
C PRO A 38 8.91 -17.68 0.82
N LEU A 39 8.21 -16.59 0.49
CA LEU A 39 7.45 -15.79 1.47
C LEU A 39 6.35 -16.62 2.16
N SER A 40 5.86 -17.67 1.50
CA SER A 40 4.99 -18.69 2.09
C SER A 40 5.58 -19.41 3.31
N LEU A 41 6.90 -19.27 3.54
CA LEU A 41 7.66 -19.79 4.67
C LEU A 41 8.14 -18.72 5.65
N MET A 42 7.68 -17.46 5.53
CA MET A 42 7.74 -16.53 6.66
C MET A 42 6.86 -17.09 7.77
N LYS A 43 7.48 -17.90 8.62
CA LYS A 43 7.02 -18.20 9.97
C LYS A 43 6.53 -16.87 10.53
N LEU A 44 5.26 -16.83 10.93
CA LEU A 44 4.74 -15.86 11.90
C LEU A 44 5.89 -15.53 12.84
N SER A 45 6.30 -14.26 12.90
CA SER A 45 7.48 -13.92 13.69
C SER A 45 7.28 -14.52 15.08
N SER A 46 8.23 -15.34 15.53
CA SER A 46 8.19 -15.97 16.85
C SER A 46 8.26 -14.94 17.99
N ALA A 47 8.39 -13.66 17.66
CA ALA A 47 8.11 -12.54 18.53
C ALA A 47 6.63 -12.16 18.40
N GLY A 48 5.84 -12.39 19.46
CA GLY A 48 4.45 -11.97 19.54
C GLY A 48 4.30 -10.51 19.12
N GLY A 49 3.59 -10.28 18.02
CA GLY A 49 3.38 -8.97 17.43
C GLY A 49 1.96 -8.84 16.90
N ASN A 50 1.53 -7.59 16.70
CA ASN A 50 0.21 -7.24 16.23
C ASN A 50 0.08 -7.64 14.75
N GLN A 51 -0.56 -8.76 14.45
CA GLN A 51 -0.52 -9.34 13.11
C GLN A 51 -1.85 -9.87 12.59
N VAL A 52 -1.99 -9.81 11.27
CA VAL A 52 -3.06 -10.43 10.50
C VAL A 52 -2.45 -11.26 9.39
N ARG A 53 -2.99 -12.47 9.19
CA ARG A 53 -2.76 -13.28 7.99
C ARG A 53 -4.09 -13.72 7.43
N LEU A 54 -4.27 -13.51 6.13
CA LEU A 54 -5.47 -13.85 5.38
C LEU A 54 -5.07 -14.61 4.13
N VAL A 55 -5.65 -15.78 3.93
CA VAL A 55 -5.46 -16.59 2.72
C VAL A 55 -6.79 -16.72 2.00
N PHE A 56 -6.86 -16.17 0.79
CA PHE A 56 -8.03 -16.20 -0.08
C PHE A 56 -7.85 -17.28 -1.15
N VAL A 57 -8.90 -18.09 -1.34
CA VAL A 57 -8.90 -19.18 -2.32
C VAL A 57 -10.17 -19.16 -3.15
N SER A 58 -10.09 -19.69 -4.36
CA SER A 58 -11.24 -19.91 -5.24
C SER A 58 -11.28 -21.37 -5.71
N PRO A 59 -12.48 -22.00 -5.82
CA PRO A 59 -12.62 -23.32 -6.43
C PRO A 59 -12.28 -23.36 -7.93
N GLY A 60 -12.12 -22.21 -8.58
CA GLY A 60 -11.75 -22.10 -9.98
C GLY A 60 -12.13 -20.74 -10.59
N PRO A 61 -11.80 -20.51 -11.87
CA PRO A 61 -12.09 -19.26 -12.56
C PRO A 61 -13.58 -18.89 -12.48
N GLY A 62 -13.87 -17.65 -12.06
CA GLY A 62 -15.22 -17.13 -11.91
C GLY A 62 -16.03 -17.72 -10.75
N LYS A 63 -15.46 -18.64 -9.95
CA LYS A 63 -16.08 -19.12 -8.71
C LYS A 63 -15.82 -18.14 -7.58
N ARG A 64 -16.71 -18.13 -6.58
CA ARG A 64 -16.61 -17.21 -5.46
C ARG A 64 -15.36 -17.51 -4.64
N THR A 65 -14.56 -16.47 -4.46
CA THR A 65 -13.43 -16.47 -3.54
C THR A 65 -13.93 -16.46 -2.10
N TYR A 66 -13.26 -17.19 -1.22
CA TYR A 66 -13.53 -17.20 0.22
C TYR A 66 -12.21 -17.23 1.00
N ILE A 67 -12.29 -16.94 2.30
CA ILE A 67 -11.13 -16.98 3.20
C ILE A 67 -10.95 -18.43 3.66
N ASN A 68 -9.83 -19.04 3.30
CA ASN A 68 -9.46 -20.40 3.73
C ASN A 68 -8.73 -20.39 5.08
N GLU A 69 -7.87 -19.39 5.29
CA GLU A 69 -7.14 -19.21 6.54
C GLU A 69 -7.24 -17.77 7.03
N GLN A 70 -7.47 -17.62 8.33
CA GLN A 70 -7.38 -16.34 9.02
C GLN A 70 -6.64 -16.52 10.33
N PHE A 71 -5.67 -15.64 10.58
CA PHE A 71 -5.00 -15.49 11.86
C PHE A 71 -4.96 -14.02 12.21
N VAL A 72 -5.38 -13.67 13.42
CA VAL A 72 -5.55 -12.29 13.85
C VAL A 72 -5.15 -12.18 15.31
N THR A 73 -4.34 -11.19 15.64
CA THR A 73 -4.06 -10.80 17.02
C THR A 73 -4.58 -9.39 17.28
N TYR A 74 -4.67 -9.02 18.55
CA TYR A 74 -4.86 -7.62 18.93
C TYR A 74 -3.84 -6.71 18.20
N PRO A 75 -4.23 -5.48 17.77
CA PRO A 75 -5.54 -4.86 17.90
C PRO A 75 -6.48 -5.17 16.72
N PHE A 76 -6.13 -6.10 15.85
CA PHE A 76 -6.90 -6.33 14.65
C PHE A 76 -8.18 -7.11 14.92
N HIS A 77 -9.20 -6.80 14.14
CA HIS A 77 -10.44 -7.55 14.04
C HIS A 77 -10.81 -7.71 12.57
N VAL A 78 -11.22 -8.91 12.17
CA VAL A 78 -11.56 -9.22 10.79
C VAL A 78 -13.04 -9.57 10.73
N CYS A 79 -13.80 -8.80 9.96
CA CYS A 79 -15.22 -9.08 9.71
C CYS A 79 -15.40 -10.27 8.77
N ARG A 80 -16.63 -10.81 8.71
CA ARG A 80 -17.01 -11.77 7.67
C ARG A 80 -16.82 -11.12 6.28
N ALA A 81 -16.19 -11.85 5.36
CA ALA A 81 -16.11 -11.42 3.97
C ALA A 81 -17.52 -11.32 3.36
N TYR A 82 -17.73 -10.30 2.53
CA TYR A 82 -19.00 -10.01 1.87
C TYR A 82 -18.78 -9.71 0.39
N TYR A 83 -19.85 -9.72 -0.41
CA TYR A 83 -19.79 -9.56 -1.87
C TYR A 83 -20.65 -8.36 -2.27
N LYS A 84 -20.06 -7.40 -3.00
CA LYS A 84 -20.78 -6.20 -3.43
C LYS A 84 -21.43 -6.41 -4.80
N PRO A 85 -22.63 -5.88 -5.06
CA PRO A 85 -23.31 -6.02 -6.36
C PRO A 85 -22.54 -5.43 -7.56
N ASN A 86 -21.74 -4.39 -7.33
CA ASN A 86 -21.02 -3.68 -8.39
C ASN A 86 -19.55 -4.11 -8.53
N ASP A 87 -19.13 -5.09 -7.75
CA ASP A 87 -17.80 -5.69 -7.84
C ASP A 87 -17.85 -6.96 -8.73
N PRO A 88 -16.70 -7.47 -9.21
CA PRO A 88 -16.67 -8.78 -9.86
C PRO A 88 -17.39 -9.84 -9.00
N PRO A 89 -18.31 -10.66 -9.56
CA PRO A 89 -19.14 -11.57 -8.78
C PRO A 89 -18.38 -12.60 -7.93
N SER A 90 -17.14 -12.91 -8.32
CA SER A 90 -16.22 -13.81 -7.63
C SER A 90 -15.42 -13.16 -6.51
N MET A 91 -15.44 -11.83 -6.37
CA MET A 91 -14.55 -11.07 -5.48
C MET A 91 -15.07 -11.00 -4.05
N ALA A 92 -14.25 -11.49 -3.11
CA ALA A 92 -14.50 -11.33 -1.68
C ALA A 92 -14.07 -9.93 -1.23
N THR A 93 -14.95 -9.17 -0.58
CA THR A 93 -14.57 -7.94 0.10
C THR A 93 -14.41 -8.19 1.59
N LEU A 94 -13.29 -7.74 2.15
CA LEU A 94 -12.96 -7.80 3.56
C LEU A 94 -12.68 -6.40 4.10
N CYS A 95 -13.28 -6.09 5.24
CA CYS A 95 -12.97 -4.90 6.01
C CYS A 95 -12.08 -5.30 7.19
N LEU A 96 -10.83 -4.88 7.17
CA LEU A 96 -9.88 -5.01 8.27
C LEU A 96 -10.10 -3.87 9.25
N GLN A 97 -10.42 -4.22 10.49
CA GLN A 97 -10.67 -3.26 11.56
C GLN A 97 -9.50 -3.27 12.55
N SER A 98 -9.26 -2.12 13.17
CA SER A 98 -8.47 -2.04 14.40
C SER A 98 -9.40 -1.68 15.54
N THR A 99 -9.28 -2.38 16.66
CA THR A 99 -9.90 -2.02 17.94
C THR A 99 -9.01 -1.08 18.76
N SER A 100 -7.85 -0.68 18.25
CA SER A 100 -7.04 0.40 18.83
C SER A 100 -7.56 1.77 18.39
N GLY A 101 -7.26 2.82 19.16
CA GLY A 101 -7.53 4.20 18.78
C GLY A 101 -6.61 4.77 17.69
N GLY A 102 -5.79 3.94 17.03
CA GLY A 102 -4.75 4.35 16.10
C GLY A 102 -3.45 3.56 16.29
N ILE A 103 -2.36 4.08 15.72
CA ILE A 103 -1.00 3.58 15.86
C ILE A 103 -0.27 4.42 16.90
N PHE A 104 0.33 3.78 17.89
CA PHE A 104 1.04 4.42 19.00
C PHE A 104 2.56 4.18 18.94
N GLU A 105 3.31 4.89 19.78
CA GLU A 105 4.74 4.70 19.92
C GLU A 105 5.10 3.23 20.15
N SER A 106 6.18 2.77 19.50
CA SER A 106 6.67 1.38 19.54
C SER A 106 5.75 0.32 18.93
N ASP A 107 4.58 0.68 18.37
CA ASP A 107 3.74 -0.30 17.69
C ASP A 107 4.48 -0.95 16.51
N ARG A 108 4.31 -2.27 16.37
CA ARG A 108 4.83 -3.08 15.28
C ARG A 108 3.68 -3.92 14.73
N THR A 109 3.11 -3.49 13.61
CA THR A 109 1.97 -4.16 12.98
C THR A 109 2.36 -4.83 11.68
N SER A 110 1.77 -6.00 11.40
CA SER A 110 1.97 -6.70 10.13
C SER A 110 0.68 -7.27 9.56
N VAL A 111 0.41 -7.01 8.29
CA VAL A 111 -0.74 -7.56 7.56
C VAL A 111 -0.22 -8.40 6.40
N SER A 112 -0.59 -9.68 6.36
CA SER A 112 -0.26 -10.62 5.29
C SER A 112 -1.54 -11.00 4.55
N ILE A 113 -1.56 -10.77 3.24
CA ILE A 113 -2.68 -11.05 2.34
C ILE A 113 -2.16 -11.97 1.25
N VAL A 114 -2.67 -13.20 1.20
CA VAL A 114 -2.30 -14.20 0.20
C VAL A 114 -3.53 -14.48 -0.65
N LEU A 115 -3.36 -14.37 -1.96
CA LEU A 115 -4.36 -14.75 -2.96
C LEU A 115 -3.83 -15.96 -3.72
N GLU A 116 -4.50 -17.11 -3.54
CA GLU A 116 -4.23 -18.31 -4.32
C GLU A 116 -4.77 -18.17 -5.76
N GLU A 117 -4.50 -19.18 -6.59
CA GLU A 117 -4.86 -19.21 -8.00
C GLU A 117 -6.32 -18.78 -8.26
N ASN A 118 -6.51 -17.87 -9.22
CA ASN A 118 -7.80 -17.35 -9.67
C ASN A 118 -8.67 -16.69 -8.58
N SER A 119 -8.13 -16.47 -7.38
CA SER A 119 -8.84 -15.82 -6.29
C SER A 119 -8.89 -14.31 -6.49
N GLN A 120 -9.98 -13.69 -6.03
CA GLN A 120 -10.23 -12.26 -6.16
C GLN A 120 -10.63 -11.70 -4.81
N ALA A 121 -9.88 -10.72 -4.30
CA ALA A 121 -10.15 -10.13 -3.00
C ALA A 121 -9.91 -8.62 -2.98
N ARG A 122 -10.83 -7.90 -2.35
CA ARG A 122 -10.64 -6.51 -1.91
C ARG A 122 -10.47 -6.50 -0.40
N VAL A 123 -9.36 -5.95 0.07
CA VAL A 123 -9.10 -5.68 1.48
C VAL A 123 -9.03 -4.17 1.68
N THR A 124 -9.87 -3.66 2.56
CA THR A 124 -9.94 -2.23 2.93
C THR A 124 -9.99 -2.09 4.45
N THR A 125 -9.94 -0.86 4.98
CA THR A 125 -10.11 -0.59 6.41
C THR A 125 -11.42 0.14 6.69
N ALA A 126 -11.96 -0.02 7.90
CA ALA A 126 -13.24 0.60 8.27
C ALA A 126 -13.17 2.13 8.41
N ALA A 127 -11.97 2.66 8.64
CA ALA A 127 -11.74 4.08 8.86
C ALA A 127 -10.31 4.47 8.45
N ALA A 128 -10.08 5.79 8.42
CA ALA A 128 -8.75 6.36 8.43
C ALA A 128 -8.01 5.96 9.72
N THR A 129 -6.69 5.86 9.66
CA THR A 129 -5.87 5.42 10.79
C THR A 129 -5.10 6.60 11.36
N VAL A 130 -5.40 6.98 12.61
CA VAL A 130 -4.63 8.02 13.31
C VAL A 130 -3.28 7.45 13.73
N VAL A 131 -2.22 8.20 13.46
CA VAL A 131 -0.87 7.92 13.95
C VAL A 131 -0.56 8.94 15.04
N HIS A 132 -0.46 8.47 16.28
CA HIS A 132 -0.32 9.30 17.46
C HIS A 132 1.11 9.81 17.67
N ARG A 133 1.24 10.76 18.60
CA ARG A 133 2.51 11.34 19.07
C ARG A 133 3.49 10.25 19.53
N MET A 134 4.78 10.45 19.22
CA MET A 134 5.87 9.58 19.65
C MET A 134 7.06 10.44 20.10
N GLU A 135 7.61 10.15 21.27
CA GLU A 135 8.65 10.97 21.93
C GLU A 135 10.02 10.31 21.90
N LYS A 136 10.06 8.98 22.02
CA LYS A 136 11.27 8.18 22.25
C LYS A 136 11.56 7.20 21.12
N ASP A 137 10.52 6.60 20.52
CA ASP A 137 10.67 5.62 19.44
C ASP A 137 9.75 5.93 18.26
N ILE A 138 9.78 5.08 17.24
CA ILE A 138 8.90 5.11 16.07
C ILE A 138 7.86 4.00 16.14
N ALA A 139 6.83 4.07 15.30
CA ALA A 139 6.00 2.92 14.96
C ALA A 139 6.41 2.32 13.61
N GLN A 140 6.07 1.04 13.41
CA GLN A 140 6.25 0.36 12.13
C GLN A 140 4.99 -0.40 11.74
N GLN A 141 4.59 -0.24 10.48
CA GLN A 141 3.55 -1.05 9.85
C GLN A 141 4.12 -1.74 8.62
N LYS A 142 3.85 -3.03 8.48
CA LYS A 142 4.26 -3.83 7.33
C LYS A 142 3.05 -4.47 6.66
N VAL A 143 3.00 -4.44 5.35
CA VAL A 143 2.01 -5.14 4.54
C VAL A 143 2.75 -6.07 3.60
N PHE A 144 2.33 -7.33 3.56
CA PHE A 144 2.84 -8.35 2.66
C PHE A 144 1.68 -8.84 1.80
N ILE A 145 1.84 -8.77 0.49
CA ILE A 145 0.85 -9.26 -0.48
C ILE A 145 1.53 -10.33 -1.34
N GLU A 146 0.91 -11.51 -1.42
CA GLU A 146 1.28 -12.56 -2.36
C GLU A 146 0.12 -12.78 -3.31
N ALA A 147 0.33 -12.49 -4.59
CA ALA A 147 -0.68 -12.61 -5.63
C ALA A 147 -0.34 -13.78 -6.56
N GLY A 148 -1.04 -14.89 -6.41
CA GLY A 148 -0.89 -16.10 -7.21
C GLY A 148 -1.47 -15.97 -8.63
N PRO A 149 -1.35 -17.02 -9.47
CA PRO A 149 -1.72 -16.93 -10.88
C PRO A 149 -3.19 -16.58 -11.09
N GLY A 150 -3.46 -15.67 -12.04
CA GLY A 150 -4.80 -15.21 -12.37
C GLY A 150 -5.54 -14.47 -11.24
N SER A 151 -4.87 -14.17 -10.13
CA SER A 151 -5.50 -13.52 -8.98
C SER A 151 -5.73 -12.02 -9.21
N PHE A 152 -6.73 -11.47 -8.51
CA PHE A 152 -7.03 -10.04 -8.54
C PHE A 152 -7.12 -9.50 -7.11
N CYS A 153 -6.19 -8.63 -6.72
CA CYS A 153 -6.13 -8.05 -5.39
C CYS A 153 -6.35 -6.54 -5.42
N GLU A 154 -7.28 -6.04 -4.61
CA GLU A 154 -7.36 -4.62 -4.28
C GLU A 154 -7.03 -4.41 -2.80
N TYR A 155 -5.98 -3.64 -2.51
CA TYR A 155 -5.62 -3.21 -1.16
C TYR A 155 -5.65 -1.69 -1.04
N ALA A 156 -6.77 -1.16 -0.54
CA ALA A 156 -6.98 0.28 -0.38
C ALA A 156 -7.42 0.59 1.05
N PRO A 157 -6.48 0.67 2.02
CA PRO A 157 -6.77 1.18 3.35
C PRO A 157 -7.19 2.64 3.29
N GLY A 158 -7.97 3.08 4.30
CA GLY A 158 -8.22 4.48 4.56
C GLY A 158 -6.91 5.23 4.86
N PRO A 159 -6.90 6.57 4.71
CA PRO A 159 -5.69 7.37 4.83
C PRO A 159 -5.10 7.30 6.25
N LEU A 160 -3.78 7.48 6.33
CA LEU A 160 -3.10 7.78 7.58
C LEU A 160 -3.36 9.24 7.97
N ILE A 161 -3.67 9.49 9.24
CA ILE A 161 -3.80 10.83 9.81
C ILE A 161 -2.63 11.06 10.76
N MET A 162 -1.64 11.82 10.30
CA MET A 162 -0.42 12.09 11.05
C MET A 162 -0.67 13.21 12.08
N PHE A 163 -0.65 12.88 13.37
CA PHE A 163 -0.74 13.86 14.46
C PHE A 163 0.63 14.49 14.77
N PRO A 164 0.66 15.60 15.54
CA PRO A 164 1.91 16.18 16.04
C PRO A 164 2.85 15.13 16.64
N MET A 165 4.13 15.23 16.27
CA MET A 165 5.21 14.32 16.65
C MET A 165 5.04 12.84 16.25
N ALA A 166 4.08 12.50 15.39
CA ALA A 166 3.97 11.16 14.83
C ALA A 166 5.21 10.77 14.01
N ASN A 167 5.70 9.54 14.20
CA ASN A 167 6.91 9.05 13.54
C ASN A 167 6.73 7.61 13.04
N LEU A 168 6.34 7.45 11.77
CA LEU A 168 5.94 6.15 11.22
C LEU A 168 6.84 5.70 10.08
N ARG A 169 7.19 4.41 10.12
CA ARG A 169 7.70 3.67 8.96
C ARG A 169 6.64 2.69 8.45
N SER A 170 6.14 2.93 7.26
CA SER A 170 5.24 2.02 6.54
C SER A 170 6.01 1.30 5.44
N SER A 171 5.82 -0.01 5.31
CA SER A 171 6.38 -0.77 4.19
C SER A 171 5.37 -1.73 3.59
N LEU A 172 5.36 -1.83 2.26
CA LEU A 172 4.59 -2.81 1.51
C LEU A 172 5.53 -3.67 0.66
N GLU A 173 5.47 -4.97 0.84
CA GLU A 173 6.13 -5.96 -0.01
C GLU A 173 5.10 -6.74 -0.79
N LEU A 174 5.21 -6.74 -2.11
CA LEU A 174 4.34 -7.46 -3.03
C LEU A 174 5.17 -8.49 -3.79
N LYS A 175 4.77 -9.76 -3.74
CA LYS A 175 5.20 -10.81 -4.65
C LYS A 175 4.07 -11.13 -5.61
N VAL A 176 4.32 -11.02 -6.92
CA VAL A 176 3.26 -11.06 -7.93
C VAL A 176 3.56 -12.05 -9.05
N ASP A 177 2.60 -12.90 -9.38
CA ASP A 177 2.61 -13.72 -10.59
C ASP A 177 2.36 -12.86 -11.84
N PRO A 178 3.00 -13.13 -13.00
CA PRO A 178 2.80 -12.37 -14.23
C PRO A 178 1.34 -12.28 -14.72
N SER A 179 0.50 -13.26 -14.39
CA SER A 179 -0.92 -13.28 -14.74
C SER A 179 -1.83 -12.63 -13.69
N ALA A 180 -1.29 -12.23 -12.54
CA ALA A 180 -2.04 -11.55 -11.49
C ALA A 180 -2.21 -10.05 -11.77
N THR A 181 -3.22 -9.46 -11.13
CA THR A 181 -3.42 -8.01 -11.09
C THR A 181 -3.54 -7.55 -9.64
N VAL A 182 -2.75 -6.56 -9.26
CA VAL A 182 -2.80 -5.97 -7.92
C VAL A 182 -2.96 -4.46 -8.02
N ILE A 183 -3.96 -3.94 -7.33
CA ILE A 183 -4.19 -2.50 -7.16
C ILE A 183 -3.97 -2.21 -5.68
N PHE A 184 -3.12 -1.24 -5.36
CA PHE A 184 -3.01 -0.76 -3.99
C PHE A 184 -2.92 0.76 -3.91
N CYS A 185 -3.42 1.30 -2.80
CA CYS A 185 -3.41 2.73 -2.53
C CYS A 185 -2.84 2.96 -1.13
N ASP A 186 -1.81 3.80 -1.04
CA ASP A 186 -1.43 4.43 0.22
C ASP A 186 -1.78 5.92 0.18
N SER A 187 -2.15 6.47 1.34
CA SER A 187 -2.49 7.89 1.43
C SER A 187 -2.30 8.39 2.84
N PHE A 188 -2.01 9.69 2.96
CA PHE A 188 -1.94 10.35 4.25
C PHE A 188 -2.36 11.82 4.19
N ILE A 189 -2.76 12.31 5.36
CA ILE A 189 -2.98 13.72 5.67
C ILE A 189 -2.26 14.04 6.98
N ALA A 190 -2.04 15.32 7.27
CA ALA A 190 -1.68 15.78 8.61
C ALA A 190 -2.88 16.43 9.29
N HIS A 191 -3.01 16.24 10.60
CA HIS A 191 -4.01 16.92 11.42
C HIS A 191 -3.43 17.26 12.79
N ASN A 192 -3.52 18.53 13.19
CA ASN A 192 -3.19 18.97 14.54
C ASN A 192 -4.49 19.30 15.31
N PRO A 193 -4.91 18.46 16.26
CA PRO A 193 -6.16 18.68 17.01
C PRO A 193 -6.08 19.88 17.98
N ASN A 194 -4.87 20.32 18.37
CA ASN A 194 -4.66 21.39 19.34
C ASN A 194 -4.37 22.75 18.69
N ASP A 195 -4.18 22.79 17.37
CA ASP A 195 -3.85 23.99 16.59
C ASP A 195 -2.69 24.82 17.17
N ASN A 196 -1.70 24.15 17.78
CA ASN A 196 -0.58 24.77 18.49
C ASN A 196 0.67 24.97 17.61
N GLY A 197 0.56 24.72 16.31
CA GLY A 197 1.66 24.81 15.35
C GLY A 197 2.64 23.62 15.35
N GLU A 198 2.49 22.64 16.25
CA GLU A 198 3.29 21.41 16.17
C GLU A 198 2.90 20.58 14.93
N THR A 199 3.90 19.89 14.36
CA THR A 199 3.74 19.06 13.16
C THR A 199 4.18 17.63 13.45
N PHE A 200 3.87 16.68 12.56
CA PHE A 200 4.36 15.31 12.69
C PHE A 200 5.88 15.24 12.45
N THR A 201 6.55 14.28 13.08
CA THR A 201 8.00 14.11 12.97
C THR A 201 8.38 13.62 11.58
N SER A 202 7.90 12.43 11.21
CA SER A 202 8.14 11.91 9.85
C SER A 202 7.21 10.76 9.44
N LEU A 203 7.06 10.61 8.14
CA LEU A 203 6.50 9.45 7.47
C LEU A 203 7.51 8.90 6.46
N ARG A 204 7.92 7.65 6.64
CA ARG A 204 8.73 6.88 5.67
C ARG A 204 7.84 5.82 5.04
N THR A 205 7.71 5.85 3.73
CA THR A 205 7.05 4.77 2.96
C THR A 205 8.07 4.01 2.15
N ASP A 206 7.88 2.70 2.06
CA ASP A 206 8.77 1.81 1.32
C ASP A 206 7.99 0.68 0.66
N VAL A 207 7.78 0.79 -0.64
CA VAL A 207 7.01 -0.15 -1.46
C VAL A 207 7.96 -0.92 -2.35
N CYS A 208 7.87 -2.25 -2.32
CA CYS A 208 8.68 -3.15 -3.13
C CYS A 208 7.84 -4.21 -3.80
N VAL A 209 7.87 -4.25 -5.12
CA VAL A 209 7.22 -5.28 -5.93
C VAL A 209 8.28 -6.21 -6.48
N ARG A 210 8.07 -7.51 -6.34
CA ARG A 210 8.96 -8.56 -6.82
C ARG A 210 8.21 -9.59 -7.66
N ASN A 211 8.89 -10.17 -8.63
CA ASN A 211 8.39 -11.36 -9.33
C ASN A 211 8.52 -12.62 -8.45
N LEU A 212 8.13 -13.77 -9.00
CA LEU A 212 8.17 -15.03 -8.26
C LEU A 212 9.58 -15.51 -7.90
N GLN A 213 10.57 -15.10 -8.70
CA GLN A 213 11.99 -15.38 -8.53
C GLN A 213 12.67 -14.45 -7.51
N GLY A 214 11.98 -13.41 -7.03
CA GLY A 214 12.48 -12.47 -6.04
C GLY A 214 13.12 -11.21 -6.63
N GLU A 215 13.18 -11.08 -7.95
CA GLU A 215 13.73 -9.92 -8.65
C GLU A 215 12.82 -8.70 -8.45
N VAL A 216 13.42 -7.53 -8.21
CA VAL A 216 12.68 -6.28 -7.97
C VAL A 216 12.13 -5.76 -9.30
N LEU A 217 10.81 -5.71 -9.42
CA LEU A 217 10.13 -5.10 -10.56
C LEU A 217 9.93 -3.60 -10.36
N VAL A 218 9.50 -3.21 -9.16
CA VAL A 218 9.20 -1.81 -8.80
C VAL A 218 9.67 -1.56 -7.38
N ARG A 219 10.25 -0.38 -7.14
CA ARG A 219 10.52 0.15 -5.80
C ARG A 219 10.11 1.62 -5.75
N ASP A 220 9.29 1.96 -4.78
CA ASP A 220 8.96 3.36 -4.47
C ASP A 220 9.28 3.64 -2.99
N ARG A 221 9.86 4.82 -2.75
CA ARG A 221 10.27 5.24 -1.40
C ARG A 221 10.04 6.73 -1.24
N ALA A 222 9.24 7.10 -0.24
CA ALA A 222 9.07 8.48 0.15
C ALA A 222 9.55 8.73 1.59
N PHE A 223 10.02 9.95 1.81
CA PHE A 223 10.30 10.46 3.14
C PHE A 223 9.72 11.86 3.24
N VAL A 224 8.72 12.02 4.12
CA VAL A 224 8.03 13.28 4.35
C VAL A 224 8.19 13.64 5.82
N THR A 225 8.46 14.90 6.10
CA THR A 225 8.46 15.48 7.45
C THR A 225 7.32 16.48 7.59
N GLY A 226 6.90 16.76 8.83
CA GLY A 226 5.91 17.80 9.10
C GLY A 226 6.33 19.15 8.53
N GLU A 227 7.61 19.50 8.63
CA GLU A 227 8.17 20.73 8.04
C GLU A 227 7.96 20.78 6.52
N THR A 228 8.34 19.72 5.79
CA THR A 228 8.17 19.69 4.32
C THR A 228 6.70 19.75 3.90
N TYR A 229 5.82 19.18 4.71
CA TYR A 229 4.38 19.15 4.49
C TYR A 229 3.75 20.54 4.71
N GLU A 230 4.04 21.19 5.84
CA GLU A 230 3.51 22.53 6.18
C GLU A 230 4.06 23.62 5.25
N ASN A 231 5.33 23.51 4.86
CA ASN A 231 5.93 24.42 3.89
C ASN A 231 5.39 24.26 2.46
N LYS A 232 4.43 23.34 2.24
CA LYS A 232 3.80 23.10 0.93
C LYS A 232 4.83 22.85 -0.15
N THR A 233 5.87 22.10 0.21
CA THR A 233 7.03 21.88 -0.65
C THR A 233 6.56 21.28 -1.98
N LEU A 234 6.92 21.94 -3.10
CA LEU A 234 6.59 21.44 -4.43
C LEU A 234 7.25 20.07 -4.64
N GLY A 235 6.48 19.11 -5.16
CA GLY A 235 6.91 17.72 -5.30
C GLY A 235 6.64 16.83 -4.07
N ILE A 236 6.18 17.40 -2.95
CA ILE A 236 5.68 16.66 -1.79
C ILE A 236 4.15 16.81 -1.71
N THR A 237 3.66 17.93 -1.18
CA THR A 237 2.23 18.20 -1.03
C THR A 237 1.75 19.41 -1.83
N GLY A 238 2.63 20.37 -2.10
CA GLY A 238 2.25 21.61 -2.78
C GLY A 238 1.04 22.27 -2.10
N LYS A 239 0.06 22.72 -2.88
CA LYS A 239 -1.16 23.37 -2.36
C LYS A 239 -2.17 22.41 -1.71
N TYR A 240 -1.94 21.10 -1.74
CA TYR A 240 -2.91 20.09 -1.31
C TYR A 240 -2.69 19.67 0.15
N LYS A 241 -3.77 19.23 0.82
CA LYS A 241 -3.77 18.74 2.20
C LYS A 241 -3.79 17.21 2.31
N ALA A 242 -3.70 16.53 1.19
CA ALA A 242 -3.68 15.08 1.12
C ALA A 242 -2.73 14.64 0.02
N GLN A 243 -2.02 13.55 0.27
CA GLN A 243 -1.22 12.86 -0.71
C GLN A 243 -1.67 11.41 -0.77
N ALA A 244 -1.77 10.86 -1.97
CA ALA A 244 -2.08 9.47 -2.21
C ALA A 244 -1.24 8.94 -3.37
N THR A 245 -0.83 7.68 -3.27
CA THR A 245 -0.20 6.93 -4.35
C THR A 245 -1.08 5.74 -4.66
N LEU A 246 -1.63 5.70 -5.88
CA LEU A 246 -2.31 4.53 -6.42
C LEU A 246 -1.35 3.82 -7.37
N MET A 247 -1.08 2.55 -7.10
CA MET A 247 -0.29 1.70 -7.99
C MET A 247 -1.12 0.54 -8.49
N VAL A 248 -1.00 0.28 -9.79
CA VAL A 248 -1.60 -0.86 -10.45
C VAL A 248 -0.48 -1.69 -11.07
N ILE A 249 -0.36 -2.92 -10.63
CA ILE A 249 0.59 -3.90 -11.12
C ILE A 249 -0.19 -4.93 -11.93
N ALA A 250 -0.08 -4.82 -13.26
CA ALA A 250 -0.71 -5.73 -14.21
C ALA A 250 0.19 -5.85 -15.44
N GLN A 251 0.51 -7.07 -15.87
CA GLN A 251 1.32 -7.30 -17.08
C GLN A 251 0.46 -7.60 -18.32
N GLN A 252 -0.82 -7.90 -18.11
CA GLN A 252 -1.76 -8.30 -19.18
C GLN A 252 -2.50 -7.11 -19.82
N VAL A 253 -2.27 -5.89 -19.32
CA VAL A 253 -3.00 -4.69 -19.76
C VAL A 253 -2.00 -3.60 -20.14
N SER A 254 -2.28 -2.89 -21.23
CA SER A 254 -1.50 -1.71 -21.62
C SER A 254 -1.55 -0.65 -20.54
N ALA A 255 -0.39 -0.10 -20.16
CA ALA A 255 -0.31 0.99 -19.21
C ALA A 255 -1.10 2.23 -19.70
N ASP A 256 -1.05 2.55 -20.99
CA ASP A 256 -1.74 3.72 -21.56
C ASP A 256 -3.25 3.56 -21.52
N ASP A 257 -3.76 2.36 -21.81
CA ASP A 257 -5.19 2.07 -21.72
C ASP A 257 -5.66 2.17 -20.27
N LEU A 258 -4.89 1.60 -19.33
CA LEU A 258 -5.17 1.68 -17.91
C LEU A 258 -5.17 3.13 -17.42
N VAL A 259 -4.16 3.93 -17.78
CA VAL A 259 -4.09 5.37 -17.43
C VAL A 259 -5.31 6.11 -17.97
N THR A 260 -5.72 5.82 -19.21
CA THR A 260 -6.86 6.46 -19.86
C THR A 260 -8.15 6.14 -19.10
N GLN A 261 -8.39 4.86 -18.78
CA GLN A 261 -9.56 4.42 -18.03
C GLN A 261 -9.59 5.00 -16.60
N LEU A 262 -8.46 4.99 -15.89
CA LEU A 262 -8.36 5.58 -14.55
C LEU A 262 -8.68 7.07 -14.56
N ARG A 263 -8.19 7.82 -15.56
CA ARG A 263 -8.49 9.25 -15.70
C ARG A 263 -9.96 9.50 -16.01
N ALA A 264 -10.57 8.72 -16.90
CA ALA A 264 -11.99 8.82 -17.20
C ALA A 264 -12.84 8.56 -15.95
N GLY A 265 -12.50 7.54 -15.16
CA GLY A 265 -13.18 7.23 -13.90
C GLY A 265 -13.06 8.35 -12.85
N LEU A 266 -11.90 8.99 -12.74
CA LEU A 266 -11.71 10.11 -11.82
C LEU A 266 -12.56 11.34 -12.18
N VAL A 267 -12.75 11.62 -13.48
CA VAL A 267 -13.63 12.71 -13.94
C VAL A 267 -15.08 12.41 -13.55
N ALA A 268 -15.55 11.18 -13.76
CA ALA A 268 -16.92 10.77 -13.45
C ALA A 268 -17.27 10.80 -11.95
N ILE A 269 -16.29 10.77 -11.04
CA ILE A 269 -16.50 10.88 -9.58
C ILE A 269 -16.57 12.36 -9.13
N GLY A 270 -16.01 13.28 -9.93
CA GLY A 270 -15.97 14.71 -9.63
C GLY A 270 -17.18 15.51 -10.14
N GLU A 271 -18.08 14.86 -10.88
CA GLU A 271 -19.40 15.37 -11.31
C GLU A 271 -20.49 14.94 -10.32
#